data_AF-A1CSD9-F1
#
_entry.id   AF-A1CSD9-F1
#
_cell.length_a   1.000
_cell.length_b   1.000
_cell.length_c   1.000
_cell.angle_alpha   90.00
_cell.angle_beta   90.00
_cell.angle_gamma   90.00
#
_symmetry.space_group_name_H-M   'P 1'
#
loop_
_entity.id
_entity.type
_entity.pdbx_description
1 polymer ?
#
loop_
_entity_poly.entity_id
_entity_poly.type
_entity_poly.pdbx_seq_one_letter_code
_entity_poly.pdbx_strand_id
1 'polypeptide(L)'
;MQRCADAVTHHVDIKTKRVFIARSTNYISPQEVEIEAEIAVMLSPTDKHYVETVSTRPNKLIEIVDYNPLWPAHFSGIADRIRAALPSVLAIHHVGSTSVFGLPAKAVIDIDLVVRDPTAEAEFVPALQAAGFQFLFREPNWHQHRFFGLEEPYANVHVWGPDAVKLIRHQRFREWLCAHPDDQERYVQAKRAAAQASRAAGESVMQYNLRKEPVIEDILEKAGVLHLGAVPEQEG
;
A
#
# COMPACT_ATOMS: atom_id res chain seq x y z
N MET A 1 24.85 -15.18 -40.57
CA MET A 1 26.00 -15.40 -39.67
C MET A 1 25.63 -14.87 -38.29
N GLN A 2 25.75 -15.74 -37.30
CA GLN A 2 25.54 -15.54 -35.87
C GLN A 2 26.40 -14.41 -35.27
N ARG A 3 25.89 -13.77 -34.19
CA ARG A 3 26.55 -13.23 -32.96
C ARG A 3 25.95 -11.86 -32.60
N CYS A 4 25.74 -11.43 -31.36
CA CYS A 4 25.78 -11.98 -30.01
C CYS A 4 24.85 -11.04 -29.20
N ALA A 5 23.90 -11.55 -28.42
CA ALA A 5 23.21 -10.71 -27.43
C ALA A 5 24.04 -10.76 -26.15
N ASP A 6 24.73 -9.67 -25.84
CA ASP A 6 25.46 -9.52 -24.59
C ASP A 6 24.46 -9.30 -23.45
N ALA A 7 24.52 -10.17 -22.44
CA ALA A 7 23.69 -10.08 -21.25
C ALA A 7 24.16 -8.94 -20.34
N VAL A 8 23.32 -7.92 -20.17
CA VAL A 8 23.53 -6.88 -19.15
C VAL A 8 23.13 -7.45 -17.80
N THR A 9 24.10 -7.65 -16.91
CA THR A 9 23.83 -8.07 -15.54
C THR A 9 23.78 -6.84 -14.65
N HIS A 10 22.64 -6.63 -13.99
CA HIS A 10 22.44 -5.51 -13.07
C HIS A 10 22.88 -5.95 -11.66
N HIS A 11 23.80 -5.23 -11.05
CA HIS A 11 24.18 -5.43 -9.66
C HIS A 11 23.85 -4.19 -8.86
N VAL A 12 22.95 -4.33 -7.88
CA VAL A 12 22.54 -3.23 -6.98
C VAL A 12 23.38 -3.33 -5.71
N ASP A 13 24.27 -2.36 -5.48
CA ASP A 13 24.93 -2.21 -4.19
C ASP A 13 23.99 -1.49 -3.21
N ILE A 14 23.41 -2.28 -2.31
CA ILE A 14 22.40 -1.84 -1.34
C ILE A 14 22.99 -0.85 -0.31
N LYS A 15 24.31 -0.79 -0.12
CA LYS A 15 24.92 0.08 0.91
C LYS A 15 25.16 1.53 0.46
N THR A 16 25.31 1.78 -0.84
CA THR A 16 25.74 3.09 -1.35
C THR A 16 24.69 3.84 -2.16
N LYS A 17 23.54 3.19 -2.46
CA LYS A 17 22.51 3.71 -3.38
C LYS A 17 23.09 4.24 -4.71
N ARG A 18 24.19 3.66 -5.18
CA ARG A 18 24.78 3.95 -6.49
C ARG A 18 24.58 2.74 -7.41
N VAL A 19 23.99 2.98 -8.58
CA VAL A 19 23.92 1.99 -9.65
C VAL A 19 25.26 2.03 -10.39
N PHE A 20 26.09 1.00 -10.23
CA PHE A 20 27.30 0.85 -11.04
C PHE A 20 26.98 0.01 -12.26
N ILE A 21 26.93 0.68 -13.40
CA ILE A 21 26.94 0.00 -14.69
C ILE A 21 28.40 -0.18 -15.09
N ALA A 22 28.93 -1.41 -15.01
CA ALA A 22 30.19 -1.72 -15.68
C ALA A 22 29.92 -1.71 -17.20
N ARG A 23 30.27 -0.62 -17.89
CA ARG A 23 30.15 -0.52 -19.35
C ARG A 23 31.44 0.00 -19.97
N SER A 24 31.88 -0.69 -21.01
CA SER A 24 32.60 -0.04 -22.10
C SER A 24 31.59 0.85 -22.85
N THR A 25 31.95 2.11 -23.04
CA THR A 25 31.28 3.17 -23.84
C THR A 25 30.30 4.09 -23.08
N ASN A 26 30.61 5.39 -23.15
CA ASN A 26 30.01 6.53 -22.43
C ASN A 26 28.82 7.16 -23.18
N TYR A 27 27.87 6.37 -23.69
CA TYR A 27 26.68 6.95 -24.32
C TYR A 27 25.42 6.51 -23.57
N ILE A 28 24.80 7.45 -22.87
CA ILE A 28 23.49 7.31 -22.25
C ILE A 28 22.49 7.90 -23.25
N SER A 29 21.45 7.14 -23.61
CA SER A 29 20.45 7.62 -24.58
C SER A 29 19.53 8.68 -23.95
N PRO A 30 18.96 9.61 -24.74
CA PRO A 30 18.03 10.62 -24.22
C PRO A 30 16.82 10.04 -23.48
N GLN A 31 16.31 8.88 -23.91
CA GLN A 31 15.20 8.17 -23.24
C GLN A 31 15.60 7.62 -21.87
N GLU A 32 16.83 7.14 -21.71
CA GLU A 32 17.35 6.70 -20.39
C GLU A 32 17.52 7.89 -19.44
N VAL A 33 17.94 9.06 -19.93
CA VAL A 33 18.05 10.29 -19.12
C VAL A 33 16.68 10.80 -18.66
N GLU A 34 15.67 10.76 -19.53
CA GLU A 34 14.28 11.12 -19.17
C GLU A 34 13.71 10.17 -18.12
N ILE A 35 13.91 8.87 -18.27
CA ILE A 35 13.48 7.87 -17.28
C ILE A 35 14.22 8.04 -15.94
N GLU A 36 15.53 8.29 -15.97
CA GLU A 36 16.31 8.55 -14.75
C GLU A 36 15.85 9.83 -14.04
N ALA A 37 15.52 10.89 -14.80
CA ALA A 37 14.99 12.12 -14.24
C ALA A 37 13.57 11.94 -13.67
N GLU A 38 12.68 11.24 -14.35
CA GLU A 38 11.34 10.91 -13.84
C GLU A 38 11.42 10.06 -12.56
N ILE A 39 12.28 9.03 -12.53
CA ILE A 39 12.51 8.22 -11.33
C ILE A 39 13.11 9.06 -10.20
N ALA A 40 14.06 9.95 -10.49
CA ALA A 40 14.64 10.83 -9.49
C ALA A 40 13.61 11.82 -8.91
N VAL A 41 12.68 12.31 -9.73
CA VAL A 41 11.55 13.14 -9.30
C VAL A 41 10.58 12.32 -8.43
N MET A 42 10.23 11.09 -8.82
CA MET A 42 9.37 10.19 -8.02
C MET A 42 10.00 9.79 -6.67
N LEU A 43 11.32 9.77 -6.59
CA LEU A 43 12.09 9.51 -5.38
C LEU A 43 12.48 10.79 -4.62
N SER A 44 11.99 11.96 -5.05
CA SER A 44 12.26 13.24 -4.40
C SER A 44 11.43 13.39 -3.12
N PRO A 45 12.00 13.88 -2.01
CA PRO A 45 11.25 14.23 -0.80
C PRO A 45 10.16 15.30 -0.98
N THR A 46 10.03 15.89 -2.17
CA THR A 46 8.99 16.86 -2.52
C THR A 46 7.83 16.25 -3.32
N ASP A 47 7.95 15.01 -3.78
CA ASP A 47 6.86 14.33 -4.50
C ASP A 47 5.77 13.89 -3.51
N LYS A 48 4.50 14.10 -3.85
CA LYS A 48 3.34 13.61 -3.09
C LYS A 48 3.32 12.08 -2.94
N HIS A 49 4.01 11.35 -3.82
CA HIS A 49 4.17 9.89 -3.81
C HIS A 49 5.52 9.43 -3.26
N TYR A 50 6.27 10.33 -2.60
CA TYR A 50 7.54 9.98 -1.98
C TYR A 50 7.37 8.89 -0.91
N VAL A 51 8.07 7.77 -1.10
CA VAL A 51 8.12 6.64 -0.16
C VAL A 51 9.54 6.50 0.40
N GLU A 52 9.68 6.61 1.72
CA GLU A 52 10.92 6.30 2.42
C GLU A 52 10.88 4.86 2.92
N THR A 53 11.60 3.96 2.24
CA THR A 53 11.66 2.54 2.64
C THR A 53 12.56 2.34 3.86
N VAL A 54 12.02 1.69 4.89
CA VAL A 54 12.71 1.29 6.13
C VAL A 54 13.17 -0.16 6.03
N SER A 55 12.28 -1.05 5.60
CA SER A 55 12.58 -2.45 5.39
C SER A 55 11.61 -3.06 4.37
N THR A 56 11.87 -4.30 3.94
CA THR A 56 11.03 -4.99 2.96
C THR A 56 10.48 -6.28 3.54
N ARG A 57 9.36 -6.73 2.99
CA ARG A 57 8.80 -8.05 3.24
C ARG A 57 8.53 -8.77 1.92
N PRO A 58 8.51 -10.11 1.89
CA PRO A 58 8.17 -10.84 0.68
C PRO A 58 6.78 -10.45 0.14
N ASN A 59 6.68 -10.35 -1.18
CA ASN A 59 5.39 -10.14 -1.82
C ASN A 59 4.58 -11.45 -1.77
N LYS A 60 3.32 -11.36 -1.31
CA LYS A 60 2.36 -12.44 -1.49
C LYS A 60 1.77 -12.43 -2.90
N LEU A 61 1.40 -13.61 -3.38
CA LEU A 61 0.68 -13.78 -4.64
C LEU A 61 -0.59 -12.94 -4.66
N ILE A 62 -0.90 -12.39 -5.83
CA ILE A 62 -2.11 -11.61 -6.06
C ILE A 62 -3.27 -12.57 -6.34
N GLU A 63 -3.80 -13.15 -5.27
CA GLU A 63 -4.89 -14.12 -5.30
C GLU A 63 -6.12 -13.57 -4.57
N ILE A 64 -7.29 -13.77 -5.16
CA ILE A 64 -8.57 -13.45 -4.54
C ILE A 64 -9.20 -14.78 -4.11
N VAL A 65 -9.36 -14.95 -2.80
CA VAL A 65 -10.01 -16.10 -2.18
C VAL A 65 -11.40 -15.73 -1.68
N ASP A 66 -12.25 -16.73 -1.48
CA ASP A 66 -13.55 -16.52 -0.85
C ASP A 66 -13.41 -16.01 0.58
N TYR A 67 -14.48 -15.41 1.09
CA TYR A 67 -14.50 -14.85 2.43
C TYR A 67 -14.18 -15.91 3.49
N ASN A 68 -13.20 -15.63 4.35
CA ASN A 68 -12.87 -16.49 5.47
C ASN A 68 -13.55 -15.98 6.76
N PRO A 69 -14.44 -16.76 7.40
CA PRO A 69 -15.11 -16.35 8.63
C PRO A 69 -14.18 -16.15 9.83
N LEU A 70 -12.91 -16.54 9.74
CA LEU A 70 -11.89 -16.29 10.76
C LEU A 70 -11.23 -14.90 10.66
N TRP A 71 -11.42 -14.16 9.56
CA TRP A 71 -10.81 -12.82 9.42
C TRP A 71 -11.16 -11.83 10.54
N PRO A 72 -12.41 -11.77 11.06
CA PRO A 72 -12.72 -10.94 12.22
C PRO A 72 -11.92 -11.34 13.47
N ALA A 73 -11.72 -12.65 13.70
CA ALA A 73 -10.93 -13.15 14.82
C ALA A 73 -9.43 -12.83 14.65
N HIS A 74 -8.90 -12.97 13.43
CA HIS A 74 -7.53 -12.56 13.11
C HIS A 74 -7.32 -11.08 13.38
N PHE A 75 -8.24 -10.22 12.92
CA PHE A 75 -8.21 -8.79 13.23
C PHE A 75 -8.24 -8.55 14.75
N SER A 76 -9.16 -9.18 15.49
CA SER A 76 -9.25 -8.99 16.95
C SER A 76 -7.93 -9.33 17.64
N GLY A 77 -7.32 -10.47 17.29
CA GLY A 77 -6.03 -10.87 17.87
C GLY A 77 -4.90 -9.88 17.56
N ILE A 78 -4.86 -9.33 16.34
CA ILE A 78 -3.88 -8.30 15.97
C ILE A 78 -4.15 -7.00 16.74
N ALA A 79 -5.41 -6.57 16.83
CA ALA A 79 -5.80 -5.36 17.55
C ALA A 79 -5.45 -5.44 19.04
N ASP A 80 -5.69 -6.57 19.68
CA ASP A 80 -5.36 -6.79 21.09
C ASP A 80 -3.85 -6.79 21.32
N ARG A 81 -3.08 -7.38 20.39
CA ARG A 81 -1.61 -7.32 20.40
C ARG A 81 -1.09 -5.89 20.28
N ILE A 82 -1.70 -5.07 19.40
CA ILE A 82 -1.35 -3.65 19.28
C ILE A 82 -1.70 -2.89 20.57
N ARG A 83 -2.89 -3.08 21.13
CA ARG A 83 -3.31 -2.39 22.38
C ARG A 83 -2.40 -2.74 23.56
N ALA A 84 -1.99 -4.01 23.67
CA ALA A 84 -1.08 -4.45 24.72
C ALA A 84 0.31 -3.80 24.59
N ALA A 85 0.80 -3.62 23.36
CA ALA A 85 2.09 -3.01 23.10
C ALA A 85 2.06 -1.47 23.20
N LEU A 86 0.97 -0.85 22.77
CA LEU A 86 0.80 0.60 22.66
C LEU A 86 -0.52 1.05 23.30
N PRO A 87 -0.59 1.18 24.63
CA PRO A 87 -1.82 1.59 25.32
C PRO A 87 -2.28 3.02 24.98
N SER A 88 -1.40 3.85 24.42
CA SER A 88 -1.68 5.24 24.01
C SER A 88 -2.39 5.36 22.66
N VAL A 89 -2.68 4.25 21.98
CA VAL A 89 -3.45 4.23 20.73
C VAL A 89 -4.80 4.91 20.88
N LEU A 90 -5.19 5.73 19.90
CA LEU A 90 -6.48 6.42 19.90
C LEU A 90 -7.60 5.55 19.34
N ALA A 91 -7.34 4.83 18.25
CA ALA A 91 -8.29 3.91 17.64
C ALA A 91 -7.60 2.83 16.81
N ILE A 92 -8.29 1.70 16.62
CA ILE A 92 -7.89 0.60 15.74
C ILE A 92 -9.11 0.17 14.96
N HIS A 93 -9.05 0.23 13.63
CA HIS A 93 -10.16 -0.13 12.75
C HIS A 93 -9.79 -1.29 11.82
N HIS A 94 -10.68 -2.28 11.69
CA HIS A 94 -10.60 -3.28 10.64
C HIS A 94 -11.11 -2.65 9.35
N VAL A 95 -10.23 -2.54 8.35
CA VAL A 95 -10.54 -1.91 7.07
C VAL A 95 -10.21 -2.86 5.91
N GLY A 96 -10.34 -2.38 4.68
CA GLY A 96 -10.11 -3.19 3.49
C GLY A 96 -11.17 -4.28 3.29
N SER A 97 -10.94 -5.14 2.29
CA SER A 97 -11.95 -6.13 1.88
C SER A 97 -12.26 -7.18 2.94
N THR A 98 -11.28 -7.55 3.77
CA THR A 98 -11.46 -8.61 4.79
C THR A 98 -12.34 -8.18 5.96
N SER A 99 -12.64 -6.87 6.07
CA SER A 99 -13.55 -6.29 7.07
C SER A 99 -15.03 -6.30 6.65
N VAL A 100 -15.32 -6.71 5.41
CA VAL A 100 -16.67 -6.79 4.83
C VAL A 100 -17.09 -8.26 4.80
N PHE A 101 -18.16 -8.61 5.52
CA PHE A 101 -18.66 -9.98 5.60
C PHE A 101 -19.06 -10.50 4.21
N GLY A 102 -18.64 -11.73 3.89
CA GLY A 102 -18.97 -12.39 2.63
C GLY A 102 -18.17 -11.93 1.41
N LEU A 103 -17.29 -10.92 1.54
CA LEU A 103 -16.57 -10.35 0.40
C LEU A 103 -15.29 -11.15 0.06
N PRO A 104 -15.14 -11.72 -1.16
CA PRO A 104 -13.88 -12.32 -1.61
C PRO A 104 -12.73 -11.29 -1.63
N ALA A 105 -11.54 -11.67 -1.19
CA ALA A 105 -10.43 -10.74 -1.00
C ALA A 105 -9.06 -11.39 -1.17
N LYS A 106 -8.01 -10.57 -1.25
CA LYS A 106 -6.67 -11.05 -0.88
C LYS A 106 -6.70 -11.38 0.62
N ALA A 107 -6.11 -12.50 1.02
CA ALA A 107 -6.04 -12.93 2.41
C ALA A 107 -5.02 -12.08 3.21
N VAL A 108 -5.38 -10.80 3.41
CA VAL A 108 -4.58 -9.78 4.11
C VAL A 108 -5.52 -9.00 5.02
N ILE A 109 -5.20 -8.94 6.31
CA ILE A 109 -5.94 -8.09 7.24
C ILE A 109 -5.41 -6.66 7.11
N ASP A 110 -6.25 -5.72 6.68
CA ASP A 110 -5.88 -4.30 6.62
C ASP A 110 -6.41 -3.60 7.88
N ILE A 111 -5.54 -2.81 8.52
CA ILE A 111 -5.82 -2.15 9.79
C ILE A 111 -5.44 -0.68 9.67
N ASP A 112 -6.34 0.20 10.08
CA ASP A 112 -5.99 1.58 10.41
C ASP A 112 -5.71 1.70 11.90
N LEU A 113 -4.49 2.14 12.24
CA LEU A 113 -4.01 2.44 13.58
C LEU A 113 -3.93 3.97 13.75
N VAL A 114 -4.73 4.53 14.65
CA VAL A 114 -4.76 5.97 14.89
C VAL A 114 -3.93 6.31 16.11
N VAL A 115 -2.91 7.15 15.92
CA VAL A 115 -2.05 7.70 16.98
C VAL A 115 -2.17 9.21 17.02
N ARG A 116 -1.74 9.84 18.12
CA ARG A 116 -1.82 11.31 18.27
C ARG A 116 -0.99 12.03 17.22
N ASP A 117 0.26 11.62 17.06
CA ASP A 117 1.18 12.17 16.09
C ASP A 117 1.92 11.00 15.42
N PRO A 118 1.65 10.71 14.15
CA PRO A 118 2.33 9.61 13.46
C PRO A 118 3.82 9.92 13.26
N THR A 119 4.26 11.18 13.35
CA THR A 119 5.67 11.59 13.22
C THR A 119 6.50 11.33 14.48
N ALA A 120 5.84 11.16 15.63
CA ALA A 120 6.46 10.82 16.91
C ALA A 120 6.83 9.32 16.98
N GLU A 121 7.59 8.85 15.99
CA GLU A 121 7.92 7.42 15.81
C GLU A 121 8.61 6.79 17.02
N ALA A 122 9.40 7.57 17.77
CA ALA A 122 10.03 7.10 19.01
C ALA A 122 9.02 6.63 20.06
N GLU A 123 7.77 7.10 20.01
CA GLU A 123 6.72 6.74 20.98
C GLU A 123 6.06 5.39 20.70
N PHE A 124 6.08 4.91 19.44
CA PHE A 124 5.32 3.72 19.06
C PHE A 124 6.09 2.67 18.25
N VAL A 125 7.08 3.08 17.44
CA VAL A 125 7.81 2.14 16.56
C VAL A 125 8.51 1.05 17.38
N PRO A 126 9.27 1.35 18.46
CA PRO A 126 9.95 0.30 19.24
C PRO A 126 8.96 -0.68 19.88
N ALA A 127 7.82 -0.19 20.37
CA ALA A 127 6.80 -1.02 21.00
C ALA A 127 6.13 -1.96 19.99
N LEU A 128 5.77 -1.46 18.81
CA LEU A 128 5.21 -2.28 17.73
C LEU A 128 6.24 -3.30 17.22
N GLN A 129 7.51 -2.92 17.07
CA GLN A 129 8.57 -3.86 16.67
C GLN A 129 8.81 -4.95 17.72
N ALA A 130 8.84 -4.61 19.00
CA ALA A 130 8.93 -5.59 20.09
C ALA A 130 7.71 -6.53 20.10
N ALA A 131 6.55 -6.01 19.72
CA ALA A 131 5.36 -6.80 19.47
C ALA A 131 5.35 -7.49 18.10
N GLY A 132 6.46 -7.58 17.37
CA GLY A 132 6.61 -8.36 16.14
C GLY A 132 6.04 -7.74 14.87
N PHE A 133 5.66 -6.46 14.90
CA PHE A 133 5.29 -5.72 13.68
C PHE A 133 6.54 -5.15 13.00
N GLN A 134 6.67 -5.39 11.71
CA GLN A 134 7.80 -4.92 10.93
C GLN A 134 7.51 -3.51 10.38
N PHE A 135 8.38 -2.54 10.67
CA PHE A 135 8.25 -1.20 10.08
C PHE A 135 8.81 -1.20 8.65
N LEU A 136 7.94 -1.00 7.66
CA LEU A 136 8.28 -1.18 6.25
C LEU A 136 8.64 0.14 5.57
N PHE A 137 7.81 1.18 5.69
CA PHE A 137 8.08 2.46 5.02
C PHE A 137 7.30 3.62 5.63
N ARG A 138 7.69 4.83 5.23
CA ARG A 138 7.01 6.11 5.50
C ARG A 138 6.56 6.73 4.20
N GLU A 139 5.46 7.47 4.25
CA GLU A 139 5.05 8.38 3.18
C GLU A 139 4.79 9.76 3.80
N PRO A 140 5.85 10.55 4.07
CA PRO A 140 5.74 11.84 4.78
C PRO A 140 4.76 12.80 4.09
N ASN A 141 4.78 12.83 2.76
CA ASN A 141 3.95 13.73 1.97
C ASN A 141 2.51 13.23 1.78
N TRP A 142 2.20 12.04 2.29
CA TRP A 142 0.87 11.44 2.21
C TRP A 142 0.29 11.24 3.60
N HIS A 143 -0.15 12.35 4.20
CA HIS A 143 -0.72 12.40 5.55
C HIS A 143 0.20 11.83 6.63
N GLN A 144 1.52 11.92 6.44
CA GLN A 144 2.47 11.43 7.42
C GLN A 144 2.24 9.92 7.72
N HIS A 145 2.02 9.12 6.67
CA HIS A 145 1.70 7.69 6.81
C HIS A 145 2.91 6.89 7.24
N ARG A 146 2.71 5.93 8.16
CA ARG A 146 3.68 4.87 8.46
C ARG A 146 3.05 3.53 8.22
N PHE A 147 3.80 2.64 7.59
CA PHE A 147 3.27 1.34 7.21
C PHE A 147 4.04 0.21 7.89
N PHE A 148 3.29 -0.65 8.57
CA PHE A 148 3.79 -1.84 9.23
C PHE A 148 3.21 -3.10 8.62
N GLY A 149 4.00 -4.18 8.64
CA GLY A 149 3.57 -5.52 8.28
C GLY A 149 3.55 -6.45 9.48
N LEU A 150 2.67 -7.45 9.44
CA LEU A 150 2.75 -8.64 10.28
C LEU A 150 2.75 -9.87 9.36
N GLU A 151 3.58 -10.86 9.67
CA GLU A 151 3.70 -12.07 8.84
C GLU A 151 2.52 -13.04 9.05
N GLU A 152 2.12 -13.26 10.32
CA GLU A 152 1.05 -14.18 10.68
C GLU A 152 0.26 -13.68 11.92
N PRO A 153 -1.09 -13.52 11.83
CA PRO A 153 -1.85 -13.45 10.60
C PRO A 153 -1.34 -12.33 9.69
N TYR A 154 -1.29 -12.59 8.39
CA TYR A 154 -0.69 -11.64 7.46
C TYR A 154 -1.49 -10.35 7.39
N ALA A 155 -0.85 -9.23 7.77
CA ALA A 155 -1.54 -7.97 7.96
C ALA A 155 -0.75 -6.76 7.45
N ASN A 156 -1.52 -5.73 7.13
CA ASN A 156 -1.11 -4.38 6.82
C ASN A 156 -1.61 -3.48 7.94
N VAL A 157 -0.71 -2.74 8.56
CA VAL A 157 -1.07 -1.78 9.61
C VAL A 157 -0.66 -0.40 9.12
N HIS A 158 -1.66 0.39 8.75
CA HIS A 158 -1.54 1.77 8.33
C HIS A 158 -1.64 2.68 9.55
N VAL A 159 -0.60 3.44 9.85
CA VAL A 159 -0.57 4.35 11.00
C VAL A 159 -0.85 5.77 10.53
N TRP A 160 -1.86 6.39 11.13
CA TRP A 160 -2.37 7.72 10.78
C TRP A 160 -2.51 8.63 12.00
N GLY A 161 -2.48 9.94 11.76
CA GLY A 161 -3.00 10.92 12.71
C GLY A 161 -4.54 10.98 12.71
N PRO A 162 -5.17 11.58 13.73
CA PRO A 162 -6.64 11.59 13.88
C PRO A 162 -7.36 12.32 12.74
N ASP A 163 -6.72 13.29 12.11
CA ASP A 163 -7.30 14.13 11.05
C ASP A 163 -7.02 13.59 9.63
N ALA A 164 -6.45 12.39 9.52
CA ALA A 164 -6.14 11.82 8.22
C ALA A 164 -7.43 11.44 7.47
N VAL A 165 -7.67 12.12 6.34
CA VAL A 165 -8.79 11.85 5.41
C VAL A 165 -8.90 10.36 5.04
N LYS A 166 -7.77 9.65 4.97
CA LYS A 166 -7.71 8.22 4.67
C LYS A 166 -8.58 7.37 5.60
N LEU A 167 -8.69 7.74 6.88
CA LEU A 167 -9.54 7.05 7.85
C LEU A 167 -11.01 7.08 7.41
N ILE A 168 -11.51 8.27 7.06
CA ILE A 168 -12.88 8.47 6.58
C ILE A 168 -13.10 7.68 5.29
N ARG A 169 -12.14 7.76 4.36
CA ARG A 169 -12.23 7.07 3.07
C ARG A 169 -12.32 5.54 3.23
N HIS A 170 -11.50 4.95 4.10
CA HIS A 170 -11.55 3.52 4.39
C HIS A 170 -12.86 3.11 5.08
N GLN A 171 -13.30 3.87 6.08
CA GLN A 171 -14.55 3.59 6.80
C GLN A 171 -15.77 3.66 5.89
N ARG A 172 -15.90 4.75 5.12
CA ARG A 172 -17.03 4.95 4.19
C ARG A 172 -17.07 3.91 3.08
N PHE A 173 -15.92 3.53 2.52
CA PHE A 173 -15.86 2.46 1.54
C PHE A 173 -16.39 1.14 2.11
N ARG A 174 -15.92 0.76 3.30
CA ARG A 174 -16.38 -0.45 3.99
C ARG A 174 -17.88 -0.42 4.25
N GLU A 175 -18.38 0.67 4.84
CA GLU A 175 -19.80 0.87 5.15
C GLU A 175 -20.67 0.78 3.89
N TRP A 176 -20.22 1.40 2.79
CA TRP A 176 -20.91 1.35 1.51
C TRP A 176 -21.03 -0.08 0.99
N LEU A 177 -19.92 -0.82 0.95
CA LEU A 177 -19.90 -2.21 0.48
C LEU A 177 -20.73 -3.17 1.34
N CYS A 178 -20.96 -2.85 2.62
CA CYS A 178 -21.85 -3.61 3.49
C CYS A 178 -23.33 -3.38 3.16
N ALA A 179 -23.69 -2.19 2.65
CA ALA A 179 -25.08 -1.79 2.41
C ALA A 179 -25.50 -1.90 0.94
N HIS A 180 -24.56 -2.04 0.00
CA HIS A 180 -24.83 -2.00 -1.45
C HIS A 180 -24.29 -3.25 -2.17
N PRO A 181 -25.08 -4.35 -2.23
CA PRO A 181 -24.67 -5.61 -2.86
C PRO A 181 -24.24 -5.48 -4.32
N ASP A 182 -24.86 -4.59 -5.10
CA ASP A 182 -24.51 -4.41 -6.52
C ASP A 182 -23.10 -3.82 -6.70
N ASP A 183 -22.75 -2.81 -5.90
CA ASP A 183 -21.38 -2.24 -5.90
C ASP A 183 -20.39 -3.20 -5.24
N GLN A 184 -20.84 -4.03 -4.29
CA GLN A 184 -20.06 -5.12 -3.73
C GLN A 184 -19.66 -6.13 -4.81
N GLU A 185 -20.60 -6.61 -5.61
CA GLU A 185 -20.35 -7.52 -6.72
C GLU A 185 -19.43 -6.87 -7.76
N ARG A 186 -19.71 -5.63 -8.16
CA ARG A 186 -18.88 -4.90 -9.12
C ARG A 186 -17.43 -4.76 -8.63
N TYR A 187 -17.23 -4.48 -7.35
CA TYR A 187 -15.90 -4.43 -6.76
C TYR A 187 -15.20 -5.80 -6.75
N VAL A 188 -15.92 -6.89 -6.51
CA VAL A 188 -15.37 -8.25 -6.60
C VAL A 188 -14.92 -8.57 -8.02
N GLN A 189 -15.75 -8.26 -9.03
CA GLN A 189 -15.39 -8.50 -10.42
C GLN A 189 -14.15 -7.71 -10.82
N ALA A 190 -14.07 -6.44 -10.43
CA ALA A 190 -12.88 -5.60 -10.67
C ALA A 190 -11.62 -6.20 -10.02
N LYS A 191 -11.71 -6.69 -8.77
CA LYS A 191 -10.59 -7.35 -8.09
C LYS A 191 -10.15 -8.63 -8.80
N ARG A 192 -11.09 -9.46 -9.25
CA ARG A 192 -10.79 -10.72 -9.95
C ARG A 192 -10.12 -10.45 -11.30
N ALA A 193 -10.68 -9.51 -12.09
CA ALA A 193 -10.11 -9.09 -13.35
C ALA A 193 -8.70 -8.50 -13.18
N ALA A 194 -8.51 -7.60 -12.22
CA ALA A 194 -7.21 -7.02 -11.90
C ALA A 194 -6.20 -8.10 -11.47
N ALA A 195 -6.60 -9.03 -10.60
CA ALA A 195 -5.72 -10.11 -10.14
C ALA A 195 -5.31 -11.05 -11.28
N GLN A 196 -6.23 -11.37 -12.19
CA GLN A 196 -5.94 -12.18 -13.37
C GLN A 196 -4.97 -11.47 -14.32
N ALA A 197 -5.27 -10.21 -14.67
CA ALA A 197 -4.44 -9.42 -15.57
C ALA A 197 -3.02 -9.21 -15.02
N SER A 198 -2.89 -8.85 -13.74
CA SER A 198 -1.58 -8.63 -13.13
C SER A 198 -0.76 -9.90 -13.00
N ARG A 199 -1.39 -11.05 -12.70
CA ARG A 199 -0.68 -12.34 -12.70
C ARG A 199 -0.19 -12.73 -14.10
N ALA A 200 -1.03 -12.54 -15.12
CA ALA A 200 -0.65 -12.83 -16.50
C ALA A 200 0.52 -11.96 -16.99
N ALA A 201 0.58 -10.70 -16.53
CA ALA A 201 1.61 -9.75 -16.90
C ALA A 201 2.87 -9.77 -16.00
N GLY A 202 2.91 -10.57 -14.93
CA GLY A 202 4.01 -10.55 -13.96
C GLY A 202 4.12 -9.23 -13.18
N GLU A 203 3.01 -8.53 -13.02
CA GLU A 203 2.94 -7.20 -12.43
C GLU A 203 2.99 -7.20 -10.89
N SER A 204 3.36 -6.04 -10.33
CA SER A 204 3.40 -5.85 -8.89
C SER A 204 2.01 -5.57 -8.29
N VAL A 205 1.94 -5.54 -6.94
CA VAL A 205 0.72 -5.15 -6.22
C VAL A 205 0.27 -3.73 -6.56
N MET A 206 1.19 -2.83 -6.93
CA MET A 206 0.87 -1.46 -7.33
C MET A 206 0.00 -1.44 -8.59
N GLN A 207 0.39 -2.16 -9.64
CA GLN A 207 -0.37 -2.26 -10.90
C GLN A 207 -1.71 -2.97 -10.69
N TYR A 208 -1.75 -4.01 -9.86
CA TYR A 208 -3.01 -4.62 -9.43
C TYR A 208 -3.96 -3.61 -8.76
N ASN A 209 -3.43 -2.72 -7.91
CA ASN A 209 -4.23 -1.68 -7.28
C ASN A 209 -4.72 -0.65 -8.31
N LEU A 210 -3.84 -0.16 -9.20
CA LEU A 210 -4.19 0.77 -10.27
C LEU A 210 -5.32 0.24 -11.17
N ARG A 211 -5.30 -1.06 -11.52
CA ARG A 211 -6.32 -1.68 -12.38
C ARG A 211 -7.74 -1.65 -11.81
N LYS A 212 -7.88 -1.65 -10.48
CA LYS A 212 -9.19 -1.62 -9.80
C LYS A 212 -9.54 -0.24 -9.25
N GLU A 213 -8.60 0.70 -9.23
CA GLU A 213 -8.79 2.04 -8.68
C GLU A 213 -10.01 2.77 -9.26
N PRO A 214 -10.31 2.72 -10.57
CA PRO A 214 -11.48 3.42 -11.11
C PRO A 214 -12.82 2.97 -10.50
N VAL A 215 -12.94 1.67 -10.15
CA VAL A 215 -14.14 1.15 -9.48
C VAL A 215 -14.17 1.57 -8.02
N ILE A 216 -13.01 1.67 -7.36
CA ILE A 216 -12.92 2.16 -5.99
C ILE A 216 -13.34 3.63 -5.92
N GLU A 217 -12.85 4.47 -6.84
CA GLU A 217 -13.18 5.90 -6.89
C GLU A 217 -14.67 6.14 -7.12
N ASP A 218 -15.27 5.47 -8.10
CA ASP A 218 -16.71 5.61 -8.36
C ASP A 218 -17.58 5.18 -7.17
N ILE A 219 -17.22 4.08 -6.49
CA ILE A 219 -17.92 3.65 -5.27
C ILE A 219 -17.75 4.69 -4.15
N LEU A 220 -16.58 5.29 -4.01
CA LEU A 220 -16.33 6.31 -3.00
C LEU A 220 -17.05 7.62 -3.28
N GLU A 221 -17.17 8.00 -4.54
CA GLU A 221 -18.00 9.12 -4.98
C GLU A 221 -19.47 8.90 -4.57
N LYS A 222 -20.03 7.71 -4.87
CA LYS A 222 -21.37 7.34 -4.42
C LYS A 222 -21.51 7.32 -2.90
N ALA A 223 -20.45 6.90 -2.18
CA ALA A 223 -20.39 6.92 -0.73
C ALA A 223 -20.24 8.33 -0.11
N GLY A 224 -20.31 9.39 -0.93
CA GLY A 224 -20.23 10.77 -0.47
C GLY A 224 -18.81 11.20 -0.09
N VAL A 225 -17.79 10.46 -0.55
CA VAL A 225 -16.38 10.77 -0.34
C VAL A 225 -15.82 11.38 -1.64
N LEU A 226 -16.33 12.55 -2.02
CA LEU A 226 -15.79 13.32 -3.14
C LEU A 226 -14.41 13.87 -2.78
N HIS A 227 -13.39 13.55 -3.58
CA HIS A 227 -12.17 14.33 -3.79
C HIS A 227 -11.51 14.96 -2.54
N LEU A 228 -11.51 14.29 -1.38
CA LEU A 228 -10.80 14.77 -0.18
C LEU A 228 -9.24 14.68 -0.31
N GLY A 229 -8.72 14.61 -1.53
CA GLY A 229 -7.29 14.57 -1.84
C GLY A 229 -6.91 15.06 -3.24
N ALA A 230 -7.86 15.56 -4.04
CA ALA A 230 -7.54 16.26 -5.29
C ALA A 230 -7.44 17.75 -4.97
N VAL A 231 -6.22 18.23 -4.71
CA VAL A 231 -5.93 19.65 -4.86
C VAL A 231 -6.18 19.98 -6.33
N PRO A 232 -6.96 21.02 -6.68
CA PRO A 232 -7.19 21.37 -8.07
C PRO A 232 -5.85 21.57 -8.76
N GLU A 233 -5.68 20.97 -9.94
CA GLU A 233 -4.65 21.42 -10.89
C GLU A 233 -4.82 22.93 -11.02
N GLN A 234 -3.84 23.69 -10.54
CA GLN A 234 -3.83 25.12 -10.80
C GLN A 234 -3.55 25.27 -12.29
N GLU A 235 -4.57 25.67 -13.04
CA GLU A 235 -4.38 26.36 -14.30
C GLU A 235 -3.50 27.58 -14.02
N GLY A 236 -2.30 27.58 -14.61
CA GLY A 236 -1.33 28.66 -14.59
C GLY A 236 -0.27 28.44 -15.66
#